data_AF-A0A4R5L050-F1
#
_entry.id   AF-A0A4R5L050-F1
#
_cell.length_a   1.000
_cell.length_b   1.000
_cell.length_c   1.000
_cell.angle_alpha   90.00
_cell.angle_beta   90.00
_cell.angle_gamma   90.00
#
_symmetry.space_group_name_H-M   'P 1'
#
loop_
_entity.id
_entity.type
_entity.pdbx_description
1 polymer ?
#
loop_
_entity_poly.entity_id
_entity_poly.type
_entity_poly.pdbx_seq_one_letter_code
_entity_poly.pdbx_strand_id
1 'polypeptide(L)'
;MDLAALFTGKLKLNGLQNKGWTIAADNMRYIVPNAALTLTSQHYIDKGEELDEMIRSAQTNYILGNIDDAGWQAELERWRKSGGDTVIEQFTADYIRKYQ
;
A
#
# COMPACT_ATOMS: atom_id res chain seq x y z
N MET A 1 -5.05 -18.24 12.15
CA MET A 1 -5.96 -17.71 13.19
C MET A 1 -7.34 -17.64 12.56
N ASP A 2 -8.30 -18.41 13.07
CA ASP A 2 -9.64 -18.46 12.50
C ASP A 2 -10.41 -17.19 12.88
N LEU A 3 -10.63 -16.31 11.89
CA LEU A 3 -11.39 -15.08 12.08
C LEU A 3 -12.85 -15.37 12.44
N ALA A 4 -13.41 -16.52 12.04
CA ALA A 4 -14.76 -16.91 12.45
C ALA A 4 -14.82 -17.19 13.96
N ALA A 5 -13.76 -17.75 14.56
CA ALA A 5 -13.69 -18.03 15.98
C ALA A 5 -13.54 -16.78 16.88
N LEU A 6 -13.10 -15.64 16.34
CA LEU A 6 -12.98 -14.38 17.11
C LEU A 6 -14.33 -13.68 17.36
N PHE A 7 -15.36 -14.00 16.58
CA PHE A 7 -16.67 -13.34 16.64
C PHE A 7 -17.83 -14.26 17.07
N THR A 8 -17.56 -15.53 17.37
CA THR A 8 -18.57 -16.48 17.87
C THR A 8 -19.00 -16.21 19.32
N GLY A 9 -18.33 -15.30 20.03
CA GLY A 9 -18.76 -14.81 21.32
C GLY A 9 -19.87 -13.74 21.22
N LYS A 10 -21.14 -14.17 21.26
CA LYS A 10 -22.33 -13.37 21.64
C LYS A 10 -22.91 -12.32 20.68
N LEU A 11 -22.63 -12.31 19.36
CA LEU A 11 -23.35 -11.40 18.44
C LEU A 11 -24.37 -12.15 17.55
N LYS A 12 -25.68 -11.90 17.75
CA LYS A 12 -26.72 -12.30 16.79
C LYS A 12 -26.75 -11.28 15.65
N LEU A 13 -26.18 -11.66 14.51
CA LEU A 13 -26.16 -10.83 13.31
C LEU A 13 -27.51 -10.86 12.59
N ASN A 14 -27.95 -9.72 12.07
CA ASN A 14 -29.09 -9.66 11.14
C ASN A 14 -28.66 -10.14 9.73
N GLY A 15 -29.63 -10.30 8.82
CA GLY A 15 -29.38 -10.83 7.48
C GLY A 15 -28.35 -10.04 6.66
N LEU A 16 -28.32 -8.71 6.80
CA LEU A 16 -27.34 -7.85 6.10
C LEU A 16 -25.95 -8.00 6.68
N GLN A 17 -25.83 -8.02 8.01
CA GLN A 17 -24.57 -8.23 8.70
C GLN A 17 -23.97 -9.60 8.34
N ASN A 18 -24.79 -10.67 8.37
CA ASN A 18 -24.35 -12.00 7.99
C ASN A 18 -23.83 -12.04 6.54
N LYS A 19 -24.58 -11.45 5.60
CA LYS A 19 -24.16 -11.33 4.20
C LYS A 19 -22.83 -10.59 4.06
N GLY A 20 -22.63 -9.50 4.79
CA GLY A 20 -21.37 -8.74 4.80
C GLY A 20 -20.18 -9.60 5.23
N TRP A 21 -20.34 -10.41 6.28
CA TRP A 21 -19.29 -11.32 6.75
C TRP A 21 -19.02 -12.48 5.79
N THR A 22 -20.07 -13.06 5.18
CA THR A 22 -19.90 -14.08 4.13
C THR A 22 -19.07 -13.53 2.97
N ILE A 23 -19.40 -12.34 2.47
CA ILE A 23 -18.64 -11.68 1.39
C ILE A 23 -17.18 -11.44 1.81
N ALA A 24 -16.95 -10.95 3.03
CA ALA A 24 -15.60 -10.71 3.53
C ALA A 24 -14.79 -12.02 3.58
N ALA A 25 -15.37 -13.11 4.08
CA ALA A 25 -14.74 -14.42 4.16
C ALA A 25 -14.44 -15.00 2.77
N ASP A 26 -15.39 -14.92 1.83
CA ASP A 26 -15.20 -15.38 0.45
C ASP A 26 -14.08 -14.60 -0.26
N ASN A 27 -14.01 -13.29 -0.04
CA ASN A 27 -12.98 -12.41 -0.61
C ASN A 27 -11.57 -12.74 -0.09
N MET A 28 -11.42 -13.32 1.11
CA MET A 28 -10.10 -13.68 1.64
C MET A 28 -9.34 -14.66 0.75
N ARG A 29 -10.03 -15.43 -0.09
CA ARG A 29 -9.42 -16.38 -1.04
C ARG A 29 -8.76 -15.71 -2.24
N TYR A 30 -9.09 -14.43 -2.49
CA TYR A 30 -8.66 -13.68 -3.66
C TYR A 30 -7.88 -12.40 -3.31
N ILE A 31 -7.66 -12.14 -2.01
CA ILE A 31 -6.99 -10.92 -1.57
C ILE A 31 -5.49 -10.98 -1.87
N VAL A 32 -4.96 -9.88 -2.41
CA VAL A 32 -3.52 -9.64 -2.49
C VAL A 32 -3.17 -8.68 -1.34
N PRO A 33 -2.53 -9.15 -0.25
CA PRO A 33 -2.26 -8.32 0.90
C PRO A 33 -1.23 -7.23 0.57
N ASN A 34 -1.51 -6.00 0.97
CA ASN A 34 -0.53 -4.91 0.93
C ASN A 34 0.36 -5.00 2.18
N ALA A 35 1.60 -5.48 2.01
CA ALA A 35 2.57 -5.62 3.10
C ALA A 35 2.98 -4.26 3.72
N ALA A 36 2.81 -3.16 2.99
CA ALA A 36 3.12 -1.81 3.47
C ALA A 36 1.95 -1.12 4.19
N LEU A 37 0.73 -1.70 4.16
CA LEU A 37 -0.50 -1.03 4.65
C LEU A 37 -0.41 -0.54 6.09
N THR A 38 0.27 -1.29 6.95
CA THR A 38 0.41 -0.96 8.36
C THR A 38 1.75 -0.30 8.68
N LEU A 39 2.63 -0.12 7.70
CA LEU A 39 3.95 0.49 7.93
C LEU A 39 3.84 2.01 8.02
N THR A 40 4.77 2.64 8.72
CA THR A 40 4.79 4.11 8.89
C THR A 40 6.10 4.71 8.41
N SER A 41 5.99 5.84 7.69
CA SER A 41 7.12 6.70 7.31
C SER A 41 6.73 8.14 7.61
N GLN A 42 7.47 8.81 8.50
CA GLN A 42 7.26 10.24 8.78
C GLN A 42 7.55 11.07 7.53
N HIS A 43 8.57 10.69 6.76
CA HIS A 43 8.91 11.39 5.53
C HIS A 43 7.77 11.29 4.50
N TYR A 44 7.12 10.13 4.38
CA TYR A 44 5.94 9.98 3.53
C TYR A 44 4.75 10.79 4.05
N ILE A 45 4.55 10.89 5.36
CA ILE A 45 3.50 11.76 5.93
C ILE A 45 3.74 13.23 5.54
N ASP A 46 5.00 13.68 5.60
CA ASP A 46 5.33 15.10 5.37
C ASP A 46 5.45 15.45 3.88
N LYS A 47 5.86 14.51 3.03
CA LYS A 47 6.27 14.73 1.63
C LYS A 47 5.63 13.78 0.61
N GLY A 48 4.76 12.87 1.04
CA GLY A 48 4.19 11.83 0.20
C GLY A 48 3.40 12.37 -0.98
N GLU A 49 2.60 13.42 -0.81
CA GLU A 49 1.81 13.98 -1.91
C GLU A 49 2.68 14.52 -3.06
N GLU A 50 3.80 15.18 -2.73
CA GLU A 50 4.76 15.69 -3.71
C GLU A 50 5.45 14.54 -4.45
N LEU A 51 5.94 13.54 -3.69
CA LEU A 51 6.58 12.35 -4.24
C LEU A 51 5.63 11.54 -5.13
N ASP A 52 4.37 11.41 -4.72
CA ASP A 52 3.37 10.68 -5.47
C ASP A 52 2.99 11.41 -6.78
N GLU A 53 2.94 12.74 -6.77
CA GLU A 53 2.67 13.51 -7.98
C GLU A 53 3.82 13.40 -8.99
N MET A 54 5.07 13.46 -8.52
CA MET A 54 6.24 13.24 -9.37
C MET A 54 6.15 11.90 -10.10
N ILE A 55 5.90 10.80 -9.38
CA ILE A 55 5.90 9.48 -9.99
C ILE A 55 4.66 9.25 -10.87
N ARG A 56 3.48 9.76 -10.50
CA ARG A 56 2.26 9.67 -11.34
C ARG A 56 2.43 10.41 -12.66
N SER A 57 3.06 11.59 -12.64
CA SER A 57 3.36 12.35 -13.85
C SER A 57 4.33 11.60 -14.75
N ALA A 58 5.41 11.03 -14.19
CA ALA A 58 6.36 10.21 -14.94
C ALA A 58 5.68 8.98 -15.57
N GLN A 59 4.82 8.27 -14.82
CA GLN A 59 4.06 7.12 -15.32
C GLN A 59 3.17 7.50 -16.50
N THR A 60 2.45 8.62 -16.38
CA THR A 60 1.57 9.12 -17.44
C THR A 60 2.37 9.42 -18.70
N ASN A 61 3.51 10.10 -18.58
CA ASN A 61 4.36 10.43 -19.72
C ASN A 61 4.96 9.18 -20.38
N TYR A 62 5.33 8.16 -19.59
CA TYR A 62 5.84 6.90 -20.12
C TYR A 62 4.74 6.15 -20.90
N ILE A 63 3.53 6.04 -20.34
CA ILE A 63 2.39 5.37 -20.98
C ILE A 63 1.99 6.07 -22.30
N LEU A 64 2.04 7.39 -22.33
CA LEU A 64 1.76 8.17 -23.54
C LEU A 64 2.88 8.13 -24.58
N GLY A 65 4.05 7.56 -24.25
CA GLY A 65 5.23 7.51 -25.12
C GLY A 65 5.99 8.84 -25.22
N ASN A 66 5.74 9.78 -24.30
CA ASN A 66 6.47 11.05 -24.23
C ASN A 66 7.89 10.87 -23.67
N ILE A 67 8.09 9.85 -22.84
CA ILE A 67 9.39 9.40 -22.37
C ILE A 67 9.56 7.90 -22.63
N ASP A 68 10.78 7.48 -22.90
CA ASP A 68 11.17 6.09 -23.09
C ASP A 68 11.72 5.49 -21.78
N ASP A 69 12.29 4.28 -21.85
CA ASP A 69 12.87 3.60 -20.70
C ASP A 69 13.97 4.43 -20.02
N ALA A 70 14.78 5.16 -20.79
CA ALA A 70 15.84 6.00 -20.24
C ALA A 70 15.25 7.21 -19.50
N GLY A 71 14.22 7.84 -20.08
CA GLY A 71 13.47 8.90 -19.41
C GLY A 71 12.78 8.43 -18.13
N TRP A 72 12.18 7.25 -18.13
CA TRP A 72 11.59 6.65 -16.94
C TRP A 72 12.62 6.43 -15.82
N GLN A 73 13.80 5.87 -16.15
CA GLN A 73 14.87 5.69 -15.16
C GLN A 73 15.35 7.04 -14.59
N ALA A 74 15.42 8.08 -15.41
CA ALA A 74 15.78 9.41 -14.95
C ALA A 74 14.76 9.99 -13.96
N GLU A 75 13.46 9.80 -14.20
CA GLU A 75 12.40 10.23 -13.28
C GLU A 75 12.40 9.41 -11.98
N LEU A 76 12.67 8.10 -12.05
CA LEU A 76 12.88 7.28 -10.84
C LEU A 76 14.03 7.82 -10.00
N GLU A 77 15.16 8.14 -10.63
CA GLU A 77 16.33 8.69 -9.91
C GLU A 77 16.03 10.06 -9.30
N ARG A 78 15.25 10.91 -9.98
CA ARG A 78 14.76 12.17 -9.41
C ARG A 78 13.88 11.92 -8.20
N TRP A 79 12.91 11.01 -8.31
CA TRP A 79 12.00 10.65 -7.21
C TRP A 79 12.77 10.14 -5.98
N ARG A 80 13.76 9.26 -6.20
CA ARG A 80 14.64 8.75 -5.14
C ARG A 80 15.35 9.88 -4.40
N LYS A 81 15.99 10.79 -5.15
CA LYS A 81 16.70 11.96 -4.63
C LYS A 81 15.79 12.97 -3.92
N SER A 82 14.54 13.10 -4.35
CA SER A 82 13.56 14.02 -3.73
C SER A 82 13.02 13.53 -2.39
N GLY A 83 13.38 12.32 -1.94
CA GLY A 83 12.94 11.78 -0.65
C GLY A 83 12.41 10.35 -0.71
N GLY A 84 12.27 9.78 -1.92
CA GLY A 84 11.84 8.39 -2.09
C GLY A 84 12.72 7.37 -1.36
N ASP A 85 14.03 7.59 -1.31
CA ASP A 85 14.96 6.70 -0.60
C ASP A 85 14.73 6.72 0.91
N THR A 86 14.49 7.89 1.48
CA THR A 86 14.13 8.05 2.90
C THR A 86 12.83 7.32 3.23
N VAL A 87 11.83 7.37 2.34
CA VAL A 87 10.57 6.63 2.53
C VAL A 87 10.83 5.12 2.55
N ILE A 88 11.62 4.62 1.60
CA ILE A 88 11.99 3.20 1.51
C ILE A 88 12.70 2.74 2.79
N GLU A 89 13.68 3.51 3.27
CA GLU A 89 14.41 3.19 4.50
C GLU A 89 13.49 3.13 5.71
N GLN A 90 12.60 4.11 5.87
CA GLN A 90 11.69 4.18 7.01
C GLN A 90 10.66 3.04 7.01
N PHE A 91 10.07 2.73 5.85
CA PHE A 91 9.17 1.57 5.75
C PHE A 91 9.91 0.26 6.01
N THR A 92 11.14 0.12 5.50
CA THR A 92 11.95 -1.08 5.76
C THR A 92 12.25 -1.23 7.26
N ALA A 93 12.62 -0.14 7.94
CA ALA A 93 12.86 -0.16 9.38
C ALA A 93 11.60 -0.51 10.18
N ASP A 94 10.43 0.04 9.83
CA ASP A 94 9.17 -0.28 10.51
C ASP A 94 8.72 -1.73 10.24
N TYR A 95 8.99 -2.25 9.04
CA TYR A 95 8.73 -3.65 8.70
C TYR A 95 9.55 -4.60 9.57
N ILE A 96 10.86 -4.38 9.65
CA ILE A 96 11.77 -5.17 10.49
C ILE A 96 11.27 -5.13 11.94
N ARG A 97 11.03 -3.92 12.48
CA ARG A 97 10.56 -3.73 13.85
C ARG A 97 9.25 -4.48 14.17
N LYS A 98 8.34 -4.62 13.19
CA LYS A 98 7.02 -5.24 13.40
C LYS A 98 7.02 -6.75 13.21
N TYR A 99 7.88 -7.29 12.35
CA TYR A 99 7.74 -8.65 11.85
C TYR A 99 9.01 -9.51 11.93
N GLN A 100 10.16 -8.95 12.35
CA GLN A 100 11.43 -9.66 12.53
C GLN A 100 11.96 -9.49 13.95
#